data_AF-A0A3A9UJA7-F1
#
_entry.id   AF-A0A3A9UJA7-F1
#
_cell.length_a   1.000
_cell.length_b   1.000
_cell.length_c   1.000
_cell.angle_alpha   90.00
_cell.angle_beta   90.00
_cell.angle_gamma   90.00
#
_symmetry.space_group_name_H-M   'P 1'
#
loop_
_entity.id
_entity.type
_entity.pdbx_description
1 polymer ?
#
loop_
_entity_poly.entity_id
_entity_poly.type
_entity_poly.pdbx_seq_one_letter_code
_entity_poly.pdbx_strand_id
1 'polypeptide(L)'
;MAQSITAKTGNTHQPNLNTPWYLYMVENKLGQIYTGITTDPKRRISQHRGVLKGGAKALKGKSPLIFRAVFEVADKAQAAKLEYAVKQMSRAQKNSIIQKKQLNDLSCIKSAFED
;
A
#
# COMPACT_ATOMS: atom_id res chain seq x y z
N MET A 1 52.99 -9.81 4.11
CA MET A 1 51.70 -10.28 4.65
C MET A 1 50.66 -9.20 4.37
N ALA A 2 49.88 -9.34 3.28
CA ALA A 2 48.90 -8.35 2.86
C ALA A 2 47.56 -8.64 3.56
N GLN A 3 47.08 -7.70 4.37
CA GLN A 3 45.81 -7.82 5.09
C GLN A 3 44.71 -7.07 4.33
N SER A 4 43.87 -7.87 3.68
CA SER A 4 42.39 -7.79 3.62
C SER A 4 41.72 -6.42 3.49
N ILE A 5 41.25 -6.10 2.27
CA ILE A 5 40.19 -5.13 2.00
C ILE A 5 38.82 -5.77 2.23
N THR A 6 38.27 -5.69 3.45
CA THR A 6 36.85 -5.98 3.67
C THR A 6 36.06 -4.71 3.38
N ALA A 7 35.38 -4.68 2.24
CA ALA A 7 34.41 -3.64 1.91
C ALA A 7 33.29 -3.64 2.96
N LYS A 8 33.34 -2.69 3.90
CA LYS A 8 32.22 -2.38 4.77
C LYS A 8 31.22 -1.58 3.94
N THR A 9 30.19 -2.24 3.42
CA THR A 9 28.95 -1.61 2.95
C THR A 9 28.23 -1.03 4.17
N GLY A 10 28.73 0.10 4.67
CA GLY A 10 28.12 0.88 5.73
C GLY A 10 27.24 1.98 5.12
N ASN A 11 26.12 1.61 4.50
CA ASN A 11 25.04 2.57 4.31
C ASN A 11 24.23 2.61 5.60
N THR A 12 24.76 3.34 6.59
CA THR A 12 24.01 3.83 7.73
C THR A 12 23.00 4.85 7.22
N HIS A 13 21.84 4.39 6.72
CA HIS A 13 20.67 5.24 6.78
C HIS A 13 20.23 5.28 8.25
N GLN A 14 20.61 6.36 8.92
CA GLN A 14 19.82 6.89 10.04
C GLN A 14 18.33 6.75 9.68
N PRO A 15 17.46 6.21 10.54
CA PRO A 15 16.02 6.23 10.29
C PRO A 15 15.53 7.68 10.48
N ASN A 16 15.89 8.55 9.53
CA ASN A 16 15.26 9.83 9.34
C ASN A 16 13.79 9.53 9.04
N LEU A 17 12.89 10.01 9.90
CA LEU A 17 11.46 10.29 9.70
C LEU A 17 10.93 10.02 8.28
N ASN A 18 10.97 8.78 7.82
CA ASN A 18 10.58 8.43 6.46
C ASN A 18 9.09 8.18 6.54
N THR A 19 8.30 9.05 5.90
CA THR A 19 6.85 8.91 5.89
C THR A 19 6.49 7.50 5.43
N PRO A 20 5.81 6.69 6.26
CA PRO A 20 5.45 5.33 5.90
C PRO A 20 4.64 5.33 4.61
N TRP A 21 4.88 4.33 3.78
CA TRP A 21 4.09 4.07 2.58
C TRP A 21 3.03 3.03 2.90
N TYR A 22 1.88 3.15 2.28
CA TYR A 22 0.77 2.25 2.50
C TYR A 22 0.31 1.68 1.19
N LEU A 23 0.25 0.35 1.11
CA LEU A 23 -0.46 -0.33 0.03
C LEU A 23 -1.90 -0.56 0.46
N TYR A 24 -2.85 -0.08 -0.32
CA TYR A 24 -4.27 -0.26 -0.06
C TYR A 24 -4.95 -1.05 -1.17
N MET A 25 -5.97 -1.81 -0.78
CA MET A 25 -6.87 -2.53 -1.65
C MET A 25 -8.28 -2.03 -1.37
N VAL A 26 -8.93 -1.45 -2.37
CA VAL A 26 -10.32 -0.99 -2.28
C VAL A 26 -11.20 -1.74 -3.25
N GLU A 27 -12.41 -2.06 -2.82
CA GLU A 27 -13.40 -2.72 -3.66
C GLU A 27 -14.54 -1.75 -3.98
N ASN A 28 -15.02 -1.78 -5.23
CA ASN A 28 -16.20 -1.04 -5.66
C ASN A 28 -17.48 -1.88 -5.53
N LYS A 29 -18.66 -1.27 -5.77
CA LYS A 29 -19.97 -1.99 -5.78
C LYS A 29 -20.02 -3.21 -6.70
N LEU A 30 -19.20 -3.24 -7.75
CA LEU A 30 -19.15 -4.31 -8.74
C LEU A 30 -18.20 -5.46 -8.33
N GLY A 31 -17.59 -5.39 -7.14
CA GLY A 31 -16.64 -6.39 -6.63
C GLY A 31 -15.28 -6.36 -7.33
N GLN A 32 -14.96 -5.28 -8.04
CA GLN A 32 -13.64 -5.05 -8.64
C GLN A 32 -12.71 -4.47 -7.59
N ILE A 33 -11.54 -5.09 -7.45
CA ILE A 33 -10.52 -4.71 -6.47
C ILE A 33 -9.48 -3.83 -7.17
N TYR A 34 -9.34 -2.61 -6.68
CA TYR A 34 -8.28 -1.69 -7.05
C TYR A 34 -7.19 -1.68 -6.00
N THR A 35 -5.95 -1.62 -6.46
CA THR A 35 -4.78 -1.58 -5.58
C THR A 35 -3.94 -0.36 -5.90
N GLY A 36 -3.49 0.32 -4.87
CA GLY A 36 -2.67 1.51 -5.00
C GLY A 36 -1.76 1.70 -3.79
N ILE A 37 -0.74 2.52 -3.95
CA ILE A 37 0.12 2.96 -2.84
C ILE A 37 -0.05 4.45 -2.54
N THR A 38 0.08 4.82 -1.27
CA THR A 38 0.00 6.21 -0.83
C THR A 38 0.74 6.40 0.49
N THR A 39 1.21 7.60 0.79
CA THR A 39 1.75 7.95 2.11
C THR A 39 0.67 8.41 3.10
N ASP A 40 -0.55 8.66 2.61
CA ASP A 40 -1.66 9.17 3.42
C ASP A 40 -3.00 8.53 2.98
N PRO A 41 -3.35 7.36 3.54
CA PRO A 41 -4.56 6.62 3.17
C PRO A 41 -5.85 7.38 3.47
N LYS A 42 -5.90 8.15 4.57
CA LYS A 42 -7.08 8.94 4.98
C LYS A 42 -7.34 10.09 4.00
N ARG A 43 -6.30 10.84 3.64
CA ARG A 43 -6.41 11.88 2.61
C ARG A 43 -6.78 11.27 1.27
N ARG A 44 -6.16 10.14 0.89
CA ARG A 44 -6.40 9.49 -0.40
C ARG A 44 -7.84 8.99 -0.54
N ILE A 45 -8.41 8.38 0.49
CA ILE A 45 -9.82 7.96 0.44
C ILE A 45 -10.77 9.16 0.45
N SER A 46 -10.46 10.22 1.18
CA SER A 46 -11.26 11.45 1.18
C SER A 46 -11.26 12.14 -0.19
N GLN A 47 -10.12 12.11 -0.89
CA GLN A 47 -10.02 12.54 -2.29
C GLN A 47 -10.85 11.65 -3.23
N HIS A 48 -10.88 10.34 -3.01
CA HIS A 48 -11.70 9.41 -3.79
C HIS A 48 -13.21 9.55 -3.51
N ARG A 49 -13.59 9.84 -2.26
CA ARG A 49 -14.99 10.12 -1.85
C ARG A 49 -15.50 11.48 -2.33
N GLY A 50 -14.64 12.33 -2.90
CA GLY A 50 -15.00 13.66 -3.38
C GLY A 50 -15.04 14.74 -2.30
N VAL A 51 -14.60 14.43 -1.07
CA VAL A 51 -14.54 15.38 0.06
C VAL A 51 -13.37 16.37 -0.11
N LEU A 52 -12.26 15.92 -0.71
CA LEU A 52 -11.08 16.76 -0.99
C LEU A 52 -10.79 16.82 -2.50
N LYS A 53 -10.40 18.00 -3.00
CA LYS A 53 -9.91 18.17 -4.37
C LYS A 53 -8.53 17.48 -4.55
N GLY A 54 -8.29 16.88 -5.72
CA GLY A 54 -6.99 16.24 -6.06
C GLY A 54 -6.97 14.71 -6.13
N GLY A 55 -8.13 14.04 -6.06
CA GLY A 55 -8.26 12.62 -6.43
C GLY A 55 -8.19 12.41 -7.94
N ALA A 56 -7.77 11.22 -8.37
CA ALA A 56 -7.83 10.84 -9.79
C ALA A 56 -9.26 11.05 -10.33
N LYS A 57 -9.41 11.86 -11.39
CA LYS A 57 -10.71 12.18 -12.03
C LYS A 57 -11.56 10.93 -12.32
N ALA A 58 -10.93 9.77 -12.52
CA ALA A 58 -11.56 8.49 -12.83
C ALA A 58 -12.40 7.85 -11.70
N LEU A 59 -12.29 8.33 -10.45
CA LEU A 59 -13.02 7.77 -9.30
C LEU A 59 -14.04 8.75 -8.68
N LYS A 60 -14.24 9.92 -9.28
CA LYS A 60 -15.33 10.85 -8.92
C LYS A 60 -16.67 10.13 -9.13
N GLY A 61 -17.42 9.87 -8.06
CA GLY A 61 -18.77 9.29 -8.11
C GLY A 61 -18.86 7.76 -8.09
N LYS A 62 -17.75 7.01 -8.01
CA LYS A 62 -17.77 5.52 -7.90
C LYS A 62 -17.93 5.03 -6.46
N SER A 63 -18.79 5.67 -5.68
CA SER A 63 -19.07 5.30 -4.28
C SER A 63 -20.03 4.10 -4.16
N PRO A 64 -19.81 3.20 -3.18
CA PRO A 64 -18.76 3.20 -2.17
C PRO A 64 -17.50 2.49 -2.68
N LEU A 65 -16.35 3.05 -2.30
CA LEU A 65 -15.07 2.36 -2.32
C LEU A 65 -14.79 1.94 -0.88
N ILE A 66 -14.77 0.64 -0.65
CA ILE A 66 -14.58 0.07 0.69
C ILE A 66 -13.14 -0.42 0.79
N PHE A 67 -12.42 -0.05 1.85
CA PHE A 67 -11.12 -0.64 2.14
C PHE A 67 -11.29 -2.12 2.48
N ARG A 68 -10.67 -2.98 1.68
CA ARG A 68 -10.61 -4.42 1.95
C ARG A 68 -9.32 -4.81 2.66
N ALA A 69 -8.22 -4.14 2.34
CA ALA A 69 -6.96 -4.31 3.04
C ALA A 69 -6.10 -3.04 2.96
N VAL A 70 -5.28 -2.80 3.98
CA VAL A 70 -4.27 -1.73 4.00
C VAL A 70 -3.03 -2.31 4.68
N PHE A 71 -1.85 -2.15 4.09
CA PHE A 71 -0.58 -2.63 4.61
C PHE A 71 0.39 -1.47 4.71
N GLU A 72 1.05 -1.32 5.86
CA GLU A 72 2.16 -0.40 6.02
C GLU A 72 3.44 -0.99 5.43
N VAL A 73 4.22 -0.13 4.79
CA VAL A 73 5.43 -0.47 4.04
C VAL A 73 6.47 0.60 4.35
N ALA A 74 7.72 0.18 4.59
CA ALA A 74 8.78 1.07 5.06
C ALA A 74 9.16 2.16 4.04
N ASP A 75 9.13 1.81 2.74
CA ASP A 75 9.59 2.69 1.69
C ASP A 75 8.81 2.55 0.38
N LYS A 76 8.92 3.59 -0.46
CA LYS A 76 8.23 3.67 -1.76
C LYS A 76 8.62 2.54 -2.71
N ALA A 77 9.89 2.14 -2.70
CA ALA A 77 10.39 1.14 -3.64
C ALA A 77 9.81 -0.23 -3.34
N GLN A 78 9.77 -0.61 -2.05
CA GLN A 78 9.09 -1.81 -1.58
C GLN A 78 7.58 -1.72 -1.86
N ALA A 79 6.95 -0.58 -1.59
CA ALA A 79 5.52 -0.38 -1.85
C ALA A 79 5.18 -0.55 -3.35
N ALA A 80 5.99 0.02 -4.25
CA ALA A 80 5.79 -0.11 -5.69
C ALA A 80 6.00 -1.54 -6.20
N LYS A 81 6.99 -2.27 -5.66
CA LYS A 81 7.21 -3.70 -5.96
C LYS A 81 6.01 -4.54 -5.54
N LEU A 82 5.50 -4.32 -4.33
CA LEU A 82 4.30 -5.01 -3.83
C LEU A 82 3.07 -4.63 -4.67
N GLU A 83 2.90 -3.35 -5.03
CA GLU A 83 1.80 -2.90 -5.87
C GLU A 83 1.80 -3.62 -7.22
N TYR A 84 2.98 -3.71 -7.86
CA TYR A 84 3.14 -4.43 -9.11
C TYR A 84 2.81 -5.92 -8.96
N ALA A 85 3.35 -6.57 -7.93
CA ALA A 85 3.07 -7.98 -7.65
C ALA A 85 1.56 -8.22 -7.45
N VAL A 86 0.90 -7.40 -6.62
CA VAL A 86 -0.53 -7.50 -6.36
C VAL A 86 -1.35 -7.19 -7.61
N LYS A 87 -0.94 -6.25 -8.47
CA LYS A 87 -1.63 -5.97 -9.74
C LYS A 87 -1.67 -7.20 -10.64
N GLN A 88 -0.57 -7.96 -10.70
CA GLN A 88 -0.46 -9.21 -11.49
C GLN A 88 -1.21 -10.39 -10.86
N MET A 89 -1.61 -10.32 -9.59
CA MET A 89 -2.35 -11.40 -8.93
C MET A 89 -3.78 -11.54 -9.46
N SER A 90 -4.25 -12.79 -9.50
CA SER A 90 -5.63 -13.11 -9.80
C SER A 90 -6.57 -12.60 -8.71
N ARG A 91 -7.87 -12.50 -9.04
CA ARG A 91 -8.90 -12.11 -8.07
C ARG A 91 -8.92 -13.05 -6.85
N ALA A 92 -8.72 -14.36 -7.06
CA ALA A 92 -8.69 -15.34 -5.97
C ALA A 92 -7.51 -15.09 -5.01
N GLN A 93 -6.33 -14.76 -5.54
CA GLN A 93 -5.16 -14.42 -4.72
C GLN A 93 -5.39 -13.13 -3.91
N LYS A 94 -5.96 -12.10 -4.55
CA LYS A 94 -6.36 -10.85 -3.86
C LYS A 94 -7.36 -11.11 -2.74
N ASN A 95 -8.35 -11.96 -2.98
CA ASN A 95 -9.32 -12.36 -1.95
C ASN A 95 -8.66 -13.14 -0.81
N SER A 96 -7.67 -13.98 -1.11
CA SER A 96 -6.90 -14.69 -0.08
C SER A 96 -6.15 -13.72 0.83
N ILE A 97 -5.50 -12.70 0.25
CA ILE A 97 -4.84 -11.62 1.01
C ILE A 97 -5.83 -10.90 1.92
N ILE A 98 -7.02 -10.56 1.40
CA ILE A 98 -8.07 -9.87 2.17
C ILE A 98 -8.58 -10.74 3.32
N GLN A 99 -8.82 -12.03 3.08
CA GLN A 99 -9.30 -12.97 4.09
C GLN A 99 -8.25 -13.25 5.18
N LYS A 100 -7.01 -13.51 4.75
CA LYS A 100 -5.88 -13.75 5.66
C LYS A 100 -5.38 -12.48 6.35
N LYS A 101 -5.76 -11.30 5.84
CA LYS A 101 -5.29 -10.00 6.32
C LYS A 101 -3.75 -9.90 6.31
N GLN A 102 -3.12 -10.59 5.36
CA GLN A 102 -1.67 -10.74 5.29
C GLN A 102 -1.20 -10.70 3.84
N LEU A 103 -0.07 -10.01 3.62
CA LEU A 103 0.63 -9.93 2.35
C LEU A 103 2.12 -10.08 2.62
N ASN A 104 2.70 -11.22 2.23
CA ASN A 104 4.04 -11.62 2.66
C ASN A 104 4.15 -11.53 4.20
N ASP A 105 5.11 -10.77 4.72
CA ASP A 105 5.32 -10.54 6.16
C ASP A 105 4.52 -9.34 6.71
N LEU A 106 3.73 -8.67 5.87
CA LEU A 106 2.95 -7.49 6.25
C LEU A 106 1.57 -7.89 6.78
N SER A 107 1.20 -7.32 7.92
CA SER A 107 -0.13 -7.45 8.51
C SER A 107 -1.04 -6.32 8.07
N CYS A 108 -2.32 -6.63 7.86
CA CYS A 108 -3.32 -5.65 7.45
C CYS A 108 -3.69 -4.75 8.63
N ILE A 109 -3.55 -3.44 8.42
CA ILE A 109 -3.88 -2.37 9.38
C ILE A 109 -5.13 -1.59 8.94
N LYS A 110 -6.03 -2.20 8.17
CA LYS A 110 -7.26 -1.53 7.67
C LYS A 110 -8.10 -0.91 8.78
N SER A 111 -8.12 -1.52 9.97
CA SER A 111 -8.86 -1.03 11.14
C SER A 111 -8.39 0.32 11.65
N ALA A 112 -7.17 0.78 11.31
CA ALA A 112 -6.71 2.13 11.63
C ALA A 112 -7.32 3.22 10.71
N PHE A 113 -7.99 2.79 9.63
CA PHE A 113 -8.51 3.65 8.56
C PHE A 113 -10.00 3.43 8.26
N GLU A 114 -10.63 2.42 8.86
CA GLU A 114 -12.08 2.25 8.90
C GLU A 114 -12.62 3.03 10.11
N ASP A 115 -13.43 4.04 9.84
CA ASP A 115 -14.31 4.74 10.79
C ASP A 115 -15.72 4.14 10.66
#